data_AF-A0A6N1CQJ7-F1
#
_entry.id   AF-A0A6N1CQJ7-F1
#
_cell.length_a   1.000
_cell.length_b   1.000
_cell.length_c   1.000
_cell.angle_alpha   90.00
_cell.angle_beta   90.00
_cell.angle_gamma   90.00
#
_symmetry.space_group_name_H-M   'P 1'
#
loop_
_entity.id
_entity.type
_entity.pdbx_description
1 polymer ?
#
loop_
_entity_poly.entity_id
_entity_poly.type
_entity_poly.pdbx_seq_one_letter_code
_entity_poly.pdbx_strand_id
1 'polypeptide(L)'
;MNSLRENNRKRLIRLIDQIPVDENPEGWSHIASIAVGGLLSVGFSQKGPYLLVVSSSGRSVVHCDTGEKIERDYEEYAGLSELGLHCQGIGVIADEVISLCGINGGGLPTGNIAGEGLELVSPDWPENSLILSKPFKNALIEGHQADCTVIYRDHVRAFGFSWCGNYIVAACGSDLDLWSRKSKL
;
A
#
# COMPACT_ATOMS: atom_id res chain seq x y z
N MET A 1 19.44 19.87 -25.52
CA MET A 1 18.26 19.65 -24.63
C MET A 1 18.44 18.51 -23.62
N ASN A 2 19.65 17.96 -23.42
CA ASN A 2 19.85 16.72 -22.66
C ASN A 2 20.42 16.90 -21.23
N SER A 3 21.07 18.02 -20.92
CA SER A 3 21.76 18.21 -19.63
C SER A 3 20.81 18.44 -18.45
N LEU A 4 19.74 19.23 -18.63
CA LEU A 4 18.81 19.53 -17.54
C LEU A 4 18.05 18.28 -17.06
N ARG A 5 17.58 17.45 -17.99
CA ARG A 5 16.88 16.19 -17.68
C ARG A 5 17.81 15.23 -16.93
N GLU A 6 19.03 15.06 -17.42
CA GLU A 6 20.02 14.19 -16.80
C GLU A 6 20.44 14.69 -15.41
N ASN A 7 20.63 15.99 -15.26
CA ASN A 7 20.94 16.61 -13.98
C ASN A 7 19.77 16.44 -12.99
N ASN A 8 18.53 16.62 -13.43
CA ASN A 8 17.37 16.43 -12.58
C ASN A 8 17.19 14.96 -12.17
N ARG A 9 17.42 14.01 -13.09
CA ARG A 9 17.40 12.57 -12.76
C ARG A 9 18.45 12.24 -11.69
N LYS A 10 19.70 12.67 -11.89
CA LYS A 10 20.78 12.46 -10.91
C LYS A 10 20.46 13.12 -9.57
N ARG A 11 19.84 14.31 -9.58
CA ARG A 11 19.40 15.00 -8.37
C ARG A 11 18.34 14.18 -7.62
N LEU A 12 17.29 13.72 -8.30
CA LEU A 12 16.22 12.94 -7.68
C LEU A 12 16.72 11.61 -7.11
N ILE A 13 17.57 10.89 -7.87
CA ILE A 13 18.20 9.65 -7.38
C ILE A 13 18.99 9.91 -6.10
N ARG A 14 19.84 10.96 -6.08
CA ARG A 14 20.59 11.35 -4.88
C ARG A 14 19.70 11.70 -3.68
N LEU A 15 18.52 12.27 -3.89
CA LEU A 15 17.58 12.52 -2.80
C LEU A 15 17.04 11.20 -2.25
N ILE A 16 16.61 10.29 -3.13
CA ILE A 16 16.08 8.97 -2.73
C ILE A 16 17.15 8.13 -2.01
N ASP A 17 18.40 8.16 -2.47
CA ASP A 17 19.53 7.42 -1.87
C ASP A 17 19.85 7.83 -0.42
N GLN A 18 19.39 9.01 0.01
CA GLN A 18 19.58 9.50 1.38
C GLN A 18 18.50 8.99 2.35
N ILE A 19 17.42 8.39 1.83
CA ILE A 19 16.29 7.96 2.64
C ILE A 19 16.60 6.58 3.24
N PRO A 20 16.52 6.41 4.57
CA PRO A 20 16.76 5.13 5.21
C PRO A 20 15.70 4.09 4.80
N VAL A 21 16.10 2.82 4.81
CA VAL A 21 15.19 1.67 4.61
C VAL A 21 14.92 1.05 5.97
N ASP A 22 13.65 0.99 6.36
CA ASP A 22 13.21 0.34 7.59
C ASP A 22 11.74 -0.06 7.45
N GLU A 23 11.45 -1.35 7.62
CA GLU A 23 10.09 -1.89 7.61
C GLU A 23 9.27 -1.45 8.83
N ASN A 24 9.92 -0.93 9.89
CA ASN A 24 9.29 -0.46 11.10
C ASN A 24 9.56 1.03 11.34
N PRO A 25 9.13 1.92 10.41
CA PRO A 25 9.41 3.34 10.53
C PRO A 25 8.79 3.93 11.79
N GLU A 26 9.29 5.10 12.21
CA GLU A 26 8.80 5.79 13.39
C GLU A 26 7.26 5.98 13.36
N GLY A 27 6.58 5.65 14.46
CA GLY A 27 5.13 5.76 14.57
C GLY A 27 4.32 4.59 14.00
N TRP A 28 4.96 3.67 13.27
CA TRP A 28 4.31 2.51 12.67
C TRP A 28 4.97 1.20 13.12
N SER A 29 4.21 0.11 12.99
CA SER A 29 4.68 -1.27 13.19
C SER A 29 4.31 -2.08 11.96
N HIS A 30 5.27 -2.85 11.46
CA HIS A 30 4.97 -3.94 10.53
C HIS A 30 4.18 -5.03 11.27
N ILE A 31 3.09 -5.48 10.66
CA ILE A 31 2.15 -6.43 11.26
C ILE A 31 2.33 -7.81 10.66
N ALA A 32 2.37 -7.90 9.33
CA ALA A 32 2.51 -9.17 8.64
C ALA A 32 2.97 -8.99 7.20
N SER A 33 3.72 -9.99 6.72
CA SER A 33 3.91 -10.30 5.30
C SER A 33 3.08 -11.54 4.98
N ILE A 34 2.14 -11.42 4.04
CA ILE A 34 1.13 -12.46 3.75
C ILE A 34 1.31 -12.94 2.33
N ALA A 35 1.63 -14.24 2.17
CA ALA A 35 1.68 -14.88 0.86
C ALA A 35 0.28 -15.02 0.25
N VAL A 36 0.11 -14.52 -0.97
CA VAL A 36 -1.12 -14.54 -1.75
C VAL A 36 -0.77 -14.80 -3.22
N GLY A 37 -0.74 -16.08 -3.60
CA GLY A 37 -0.51 -16.47 -4.99
C GLY A 37 -1.55 -15.85 -5.92
N GLY A 38 -1.09 -15.09 -6.92
CA GLY A 38 -1.96 -14.46 -7.92
C GLY A 38 -2.80 -13.33 -7.35
N LEU A 39 -2.25 -12.53 -6.41
CA LEU A 39 -2.93 -11.36 -5.85
C LEU A 39 -3.29 -10.38 -6.96
N LEU A 40 -4.57 -10.09 -7.16
CA LEU A 40 -5.05 -9.19 -8.20
C LEU A 40 -5.21 -7.76 -7.67
N SER A 41 -5.84 -7.62 -6.50
CA SER A 41 -6.17 -6.34 -5.90
C SER A 41 -6.45 -6.44 -4.41
N VAL A 42 -6.41 -5.30 -3.74
CA VAL A 42 -6.73 -5.14 -2.32
C VAL A 42 -7.63 -3.93 -2.11
N GLY A 43 -8.39 -3.91 -1.01
CA GLY A 43 -9.20 -2.76 -0.62
C GLY A 43 -9.57 -2.76 0.85
N PHE A 44 -9.50 -1.59 1.49
CA PHE A 44 -9.89 -1.45 2.90
C PHE A 44 -11.40 -1.25 3.05
N SER A 45 -11.97 -1.88 4.06
CA SER A 45 -13.31 -1.58 4.54
C SER A 45 -13.39 -0.19 5.17
N GLN A 46 -14.52 0.48 5.00
CA GLN A 46 -14.84 1.72 5.71
C GLN A 46 -15.44 1.47 7.10
N LYS A 47 -15.83 0.22 7.42
CA LYS A 47 -16.54 -0.14 8.65
C LYS A 47 -15.65 -0.69 9.75
N GLY A 48 -14.37 -0.94 9.48
CA GLY A 48 -13.46 -1.49 10.49
C GLY A 48 -12.05 -1.77 9.98
N PRO A 49 -11.22 -2.42 10.80
CA PRO A 49 -9.83 -2.73 10.48
C PRO A 49 -9.75 -3.97 9.58
N TYR A 50 -10.39 -3.93 8.42
CA TYR A 50 -10.49 -5.08 7.52
C TYR A 50 -9.94 -4.74 6.14
N LEU A 51 -9.10 -5.64 5.64
CA LEU A 51 -8.55 -5.59 4.28
C LEU A 51 -9.15 -6.74 3.48
N LEU A 52 -9.91 -6.42 2.43
CA LEU A 52 -10.30 -7.39 1.42
C LEU A 52 -9.12 -7.62 0.47
N VAL A 53 -8.77 -8.88 0.26
CA VAL A 53 -7.74 -9.31 -0.68
C VAL A 53 -8.40 -10.17 -1.74
N VAL A 54 -8.24 -9.80 -3.01
CA VAL A 54 -8.74 -10.53 -4.17
C VAL A 54 -7.57 -11.15 -4.92
N SER A 55 -7.65 -12.44 -5.20
CA SER A 55 -6.64 -13.22 -5.92
C SER A 55 -7.29 -14.04 -7.04
N SER A 56 -6.46 -14.65 -7.88
CA SER A 56 -6.91 -15.61 -8.90
C SER A 56 -7.59 -16.86 -8.31
N SER A 57 -7.49 -17.09 -7.00
CA SER A 57 -8.12 -18.23 -6.30
C SER A 57 -9.32 -17.81 -5.44
N GLY A 58 -9.91 -16.65 -5.71
CA GLY A 58 -11.00 -16.06 -4.93
C GLY A 58 -10.52 -14.97 -3.98
N ARG A 59 -11.26 -14.73 -2.89
CA ARG A 59 -11.08 -13.58 -2.00
C ARG A 59 -10.99 -13.96 -0.52
N SER A 60 -10.37 -13.10 0.27
CA SER A 60 -10.25 -13.26 1.73
C SER A 60 -10.30 -11.93 2.46
N VAL A 61 -10.69 -11.94 3.73
CA VAL A 61 -10.61 -10.78 4.63
C VAL A 61 -9.48 -11.00 5.62
N VAL A 62 -8.62 -9.99 5.75
CA VAL A 62 -7.52 -9.94 6.72
C VAL A 62 -7.86 -8.91 7.80
N HIS A 63 -7.69 -9.29 9.06
CA HIS A 63 -7.81 -8.36 10.19
C HIS A 63 -6.54 -7.53 10.33
N CYS A 64 -6.66 -6.21 10.26
CA CYS A 64 -5.51 -5.35 10.03
C CYS A 64 -4.59 -5.17 11.25
N ASP A 65 -5.10 -5.39 12.46
CA ASP A 65 -4.26 -5.31 13.68
C ASP A 65 -3.42 -6.57 13.91
N THR A 66 -3.82 -7.71 13.34
CA THR A 66 -3.18 -9.01 13.61
C THR A 66 -2.53 -9.61 12.36
N GLY A 67 -2.93 -9.18 11.17
CA GLY A 67 -2.52 -9.80 9.90
C GLY A 67 -3.18 -11.16 9.65
N GLU A 68 -4.11 -11.59 10.52
CA GLU A 68 -4.75 -12.89 10.39
C GLU A 68 -5.84 -12.87 9.31
N LYS A 69 -5.89 -13.94 8.52
CA LYS A 69 -6.97 -14.19 7.57
C LYS A 69 -8.18 -14.75 8.33
N ILE A 70 -9.23 -13.93 8.45
CA ILE A 70 -10.42 -14.25 9.24
C ILE A 70 -11.58 -14.80 8.39
N GLU A 71 -11.59 -14.53 7.09
CA GLU A 71 -12.61 -15.02 6.16
C GLU A 71 -11.97 -15.46 4.85
N ARG A 72 -12.52 -16.51 4.24
CA ARG A 72 -12.04 -17.04 2.96
C ARG A 72 -13.18 -17.57 2.11
N ASP A 73 -13.26 -17.07 0.88
CA ASP A 73 -14.18 -17.54 -0.15
C ASP A 73 -13.37 -17.97 -1.38
N TYR A 74 -13.39 -19.26 -1.69
CA TYR A 74 -12.62 -19.88 -2.76
C TYR A 74 -13.26 -19.72 -4.14
N GLU A 75 -14.46 -19.17 -4.24
CA GLU A 75 -15.09 -18.90 -5.52
C GLU A 75 -14.30 -17.82 -6.28
N GLU A 76 -13.80 -18.19 -7.46
CA GLU A 76 -12.99 -17.30 -8.28
C GLU A 76 -13.84 -16.13 -8.78
N TYR A 77 -13.32 -14.91 -8.63
CA TYR A 77 -13.93 -13.66 -9.12
C TYR A 77 -15.33 -13.35 -8.56
N ALA A 78 -15.80 -14.05 -7.52
CA ALA A 78 -17.08 -13.79 -6.90
C ALA A 78 -17.17 -12.33 -6.40
N GLY A 79 -18.22 -11.63 -6.85
CA GLY A 79 -18.47 -10.23 -6.49
C GLY A 79 -17.47 -9.21 -7.04
N LEU A 80 -16.47 -9.63 -7.83
CA LEU A 80 -15.47 -8.74 -8.42
C LEU A 80 -16.05 -8.03 -9.66
N SER A 81 -15.93 -6.71 -9.67
CA SER A 81 -16.17 -5.87 -10.84
C SER A 81 -14.84 -5.28 -11.29
N GLU A 82 -14.20 -5.91 -12.28
CA GLU A 82 -12.84 -5.53 -12.70
C GLU A 82 -12.76 -4.10 -13.24
N LEU A 83 -13.67 -3.73 -14.14
CA LEU A 83 -13.72 -2.37 -14.70
C LEU A 83 -14.38 -1.37 -13.74
N GLY A 84 -15.23 -1.84 -12.84
CA GLY A 84 -15.79 -1.02 -11.77
C GLY A 84 -14.81 -0.75 -10.63
N LEU A 85 -13.68 -1.47 -10.58
CA LEU A 85 -12.64 -1.34 -9.56
C LEU A 85 -13.19 -1.52 -8.14
N HIS A 86 -14.11 -2.46 -7.97
CA HIS A 86 -14.70 -2.78 -6.67
C HIS A 86 -15.01 -4.28 -6.54
N CYS A 87 -15.15 -4.77 -5.31
CA CYS A 87 -15.59 -6.13 -5.03
C CYS A 87 -16.55 -6.16 -3.84
N GLN A 88 -17.57 -7.01 -3.89
CA GLN A 88 -18.42 -7.27 -2.74
C GLN A 88 -17.56 -7.86 -1.60
N GLY A 89 -17.74 -7.37 -0.38
CA GLY A 89 -17.11 -7.96 0.80
C GLY A 89 -17.66 -9.35 1.13
N ILE A 90 -17.03 -10.01 2.11
CA ILE A 90 -17.47 -11.31 2.64
C ILE A 90 -17.43 -11.29 4.18
N GLY A 91 -18.11 -12.25 4.81
CA GLY A 91 -18.13 -12.42 6.26
C GLY A 91 -18.47 -11.12 6.99
N VAL A 92 -17.55 -10.68 7.85
CA VAL A 92 -17.70 -9.46 8.69
C VAL A 92 -17.91 -8.15 7.90
N ILE A 93 -17.60 -8.12 6.61
CA ILE A 93 -17.82 -6.96 5.72
C ILE A 93 -18.72 -7.31 4.53
N ALA A 94 -19.55 -8.35 4.65
CA ALA A 94 -20.41 -8.84 3.57
C ALA A 94 -21.44 -7.82 3.06
N ASP A 95 -21.73 -6.78 3.84
CA ASP A 95 -22.69 -5.73 3.51
C ASP A 95 -22.04 -4.46 2.91
N GLU A 96 -20.77 -4.54 2.48
CA GLU A 96 -20.01 -3.45 1.90
C GLU A 96 -19.51 -3.80 0.48
N VAL A 97 -19.59 -2.82 -0.44
CA VAL A 97 -18.89 -2.87 -1.72
C VAL A 97 -17.56 -2.14 -1.54
N ILE A 98 -16.46 -2.89 -1.63
CA ILE A 98 -15.12 -2.42 -1.33
C ILE A 98 -14.46 -1.90 -2.60
N SER A 99 -14.04 -0.63 -2.60
CA SER A 99 -13.20 -0.07 -3.67
C SER A 99 -11.81 -0.73 -3.65
N LEU A 100 -11.30 -1.04 -4.84
CA LEU A 100 -10.07 -1.81 -5.02
C LEU A 100 -8.93 -0.96 -5.59
N CYS A 101 -7.71 -1.38 -5.26
CA CYS A 101 -6.46 -0.98 -5.89
C CYS A 101 -5.69 -2.24 -6.31
N GLY A 102 -5.20 -2.31 -7.54
CA GLY A 102 -4.44 -3.46 -8.02
C GLY A 102 -4.15 -3.45 -9.52
N ILE A 103 -4.07 -4.65 -10.11
CA ILE A 103 -3.62 -4.86 -11.49
C ILE A 103 -4.47 -4.14 -12.54
N ASN A 104 -5.77 -4.00 -12.29
CA ASN A 104 -6.70 -3.31 -13.18
C ASN A 104 -6.80 -1.80 -12.92
N GLY A 105 -6.01 -1.27 -11.99
CA GLY A 105 -6.00 0.13 -11.57
C GLY A 105 -6.69 0.35 -10.22
N GLY A 106 -7.39 1.48 -10.10
CA GLY A 106 -7.99 1.93 -8.83
C GLY A 106 -7.00 2.70 -7.96
N GLY A 107 -7.32 2.81 -6.67
CA GLY A 107 -6.49 3.59 -5.76
C GLY A 107 -6.97 3.53 -4.32
N LEU A 108 -5.99 3.58 -3.42
CA LEU A 108 -6.19 3.83 -2.00
C LEU A 108 -5.66 5.23 -1.67
N PRO A 109 -6.10 5.85 -0.56
CA PRO A 109 -5.52 7.11 -0.09
C PRO A 109 -4.00 7.05 -0.01
N THR A 110 -3.32 8.03 -0.62
CA THR A 110 -1.85 8.19 -0.53
C THR A 110 -1.43 9.16 0.57
N GLY A 111 -2.39 9.73 1.30
CA GLY A 111 -2.15 10.49 2.52
C GLY A 111 -3.21 10.18 3.56
N ASN A 112 -2.93 10.50 4.82
CA ASN A 112 -3.87 10.35 5.92
C ASN A 112 -4.15 11.67 6.64
N ILE A 113 -5.08 11.65 7.62
CA ILE A 113 -5.49 12.87 8.34
C ILE A 113 -4.38 13.46 9.22
N ALA A 114 -3.35 12.68 9.55
CA ALA A 114 -2.18 13.15 10.28
C ALA A 114 -1.22 13.95 9.39
N GLY A 115 -1.45 14.00 8.07
CA GLY A 115 -0.62 14.66 7.09
C GLY A 115 0.56 13.82 6.58
N GLU A 116 0.66 12.55 6.97
CA GLU A 116 1.66 11.64 6.42
C GLU A 116 1.30 11.28 4.98
N GLY A 117 2.33 10.98 4.18
CA GLY A 117 2.19 10.70 2.76
C GLY A 117 2.92 9.43 2.34
N LEU A 118 2.39 8.75 1.33
CA LEU A 118 3.02 7.64 0.63
C LEU A 118 3.41 8.06 -0.78
N GLU A 119 4.63 7.74 -1.17
CA GLU A 119 5.17 8.04 -2.48
C GLU A 119 5.85 6.81 -3.07
N LEU A 120 5.44 6.41 -4.27
CA LEU A 120 6.05 5.29 -5.00
C LEU A 120 7.04 5.85 -6.02
N VAL A 121 8.31 5.46 -5.88
CA VAL A 121 9.38 5.86 -6.80
C VAL A 121 10.02 4.63 -7.46
N SER A 122 10.73 4.81 -8.56
CA SER A 122 11.41 3.71 -9.26
C SER A 122 12.76 4.17 -9.85
N PRO A 123 13.72 4.55 -9.00
CA PRO A 123 15.05 4.96 -9.47
C PRO A 123 15.76 3.82 -10.22
N ASP A 124 15.52 2.57 -9.80
CA ASP A 124 16.14 1.34 -10.28
C ASP A 124 15.11 0.38 -10.90
N TRP A 125 14.29 0.90 -11.81
CA TRP A 125 13.28 0.10 -12.55
C TRP A 125 13.89 -1.23 -13.05
N PRO A 126 13.22 -2.39 -12.86
CA PRO A 126 11.79 -2.56 -12.54
C PRO A 126 11.39 -2.58 -11.05
N GLU A 127 12.33 -2.42 -10.12
CA GLU A 127 12.00 -2.36 -8.69
C GLU A 127 11.37 -1.00 -8.32
N ASN A 128 10.31 -1.02 -7.50
CA ASN A 128 9.72 0.17 -6.93
C ASN A 128 10.15 0.31 -5.46
N SER A 129 10.29 1.54 -4.98
CA SER A 129 10.44 1.84 -3.56
C SER A 129 9.22 2.63 -3.08
N LEU A 130 8.49 2.09 -2.10
CA LEU A 130 7.41 2.78 -1.42
C LEU A 130 7.97 3.54 -0.22
N ILE A 131 7.77 4.85 -0.22
CA ILE A 131 8.31 5.76 0.79
C ILE A 131 7.17 6.30 1.64
N LEU A 132 7.29 6.14 2.95
CA LEU A 132 6.47 6.83 3.94
C LEU A 132 7.15 8.15 4.34
N SER A 133 6.42 9.25 4.23
CA SER A 133 6.85 10.59 4.66
C SER A 133 6.10 10.99 5.92
N LYS A 134 6.82 11.56 6.90
CA LYS A 134 6.22 12.22 8.07
C LYS A 134 5.28 13.37 7.67
N PRO A 135 4.46 13.89 8.61
CA PRO A 135 3.50 14.94 8.31
C PRO A 135 4.04 16.11 7.49
N PHE A 136 3.42 16.36 6.34
CA PHE A 136 3.73 17.46 5.42
C PHE A 136 5.14 17.41 4.79
N LYS A 137 5.76 16.22 4.78
CA LYS A 137 7.05 15.96 4.13
C LYS A 137 6.86 15.23 2.81
N ASN A 138 7.91 15.22 1.97
CA ASN A 138 7.88 14.60 0.65
C ASN A 138 9.30 14.18 0.23
N ALA A 139 9.44 12.98 -0.32
CA ALA A 139 10.73 12.38 -0.61
C ALA A 139 11.50 13.08 -1.75
N LEU A 140 10.78 13.79 -2.63
CA LEU A 140 11.35 14.47 -3.80
C LEU A 140 11.65 15.96 -3.55
N ILE A 141 11.30 16.50 -2.38
CA ILE A 141 11.66 17.84 -1.94
C ILE A 141 13.00 17.80 -1.21
N GLU A 142 13.96 18.61 -1.66
CA GLU A 142 15.29 18.69 -1.07
C GLU A 142 15.23 19.13 0.40
N GLY A 143 15.92 18.40 1.27
CA GLY A 143 15.97 18.65 2.72
C GLY A 143 14.91 17.90 3.53
N HIS A 144 13.99 17.16 2.89
CA HIS A 144 12.97 16.36 3.59
C HIS A 144 13.37 14.89 3.81
N GLN A 145 14.50 14.44 3.27
CA GLN A 145 14.86 13.01 3.20
C GLN A 145 15.00 12.36 4.58
N ALA A 146 15.48 13.10 5.58
CA ALA A 146 15.62 12.62 6.96
C ALA A 146 14.27 12.34 7.66
N ASP A 147 13.18 12.88 7.13
CA ASP A 147 11.81 12.69 7.63
C ASP A 147 11.02 11.66 6.79
N CYS A 148 11.72 10.91 5.94
CA CYS A 148 11.14 9.89 5.07
C CYS A 148 11.74 8.52 5.40
N THR A 149 11.04 7.45 5.06
CA THR A 149 11.54 6.08 5.20
C THR A 149 11.04 5.22 4.05
N VAL A 150 11.91 4.45 3.42
CA VAL A 150 11.51 3.41 2.47
C VAL A 150 11.00 2.22 3.27
N ILE A 151 9.73 1.88 3.12
CA ILE A 151 9.05 0.84 3.92
C ILE A 151 8.84 -0.45 3.16
N TYR A 152 8.90 -0.42 1.83
CA TYR A 152 8.68 -1.59 0.97
C TYR A 152 9.41 -1.44 -0.35
N ARG A 153 9.95 -2.54 -0.88
CA ARG A 153 10.60 -2.62 -2.20
C ARG A 153 10.19 -3.89 -2.93
N ASP A 154 9.49 -3.73 -4.05
CA ASP A 154 9.13 -4.82 -4.96
C ASP A 154 8.51 -4.24 -6.24
N HIS A 155 8.00 -5.10 -7.12
CA HIS A 155 7.07 -4.79 -8.21
C HIS A 155 5.67 -4.49 -7.67
N VAL A 156 5.53 -3.31 -7.07
CA VAL A 156 4.31 -2.84 -6.40
C VAL A 156 3.14 -2.82 -7.38
N ARG A 157 2.09 -3.56 -7.02
CA ARG A 157 0.80 -3.65 -7.71
C ARG A 157 -0.26 -2.77 -7.05
N ALA A 158 -0.24 -2.67 -5.73
CA ALA A 158 -1.16 -1.84 -4.96
C ALA A 158 -0.47 -1.31 -3.72
N PHE A 159 -0.83 -0.09 -3.31
CA PHE A 159 -0.41 0.45 -2.02
C PHE A 159 -1.38 1.54 -1.57
N GLY A 160 -1.34 1.85 -0.27
CA GLY A 160 -1.99 3.03 0.27
C GLY A 160 -2.46 2.85 1.71
N PHE A 161 -3.05 3.92 2.25
CA PHE A 161 -3.64 3.94 3.58
C PHE A 161 -5.06 3.36 3.57
N SER A 162 -5.48 2.82 4.71
CA SER A 162 -6.89 2.64 5.03
C SER A 162 -7.64 3.97 5.12
N TRP A 163 -8.97 3.93 5.00
CA TRP A 163 -9.83 5.13 5.08
C TRP A 163 -9.76 5.88 6.42
N CYS A 164 -9.45 5.18 7.52
CA CYS A 164 -9.20 5.81 8.82
C CYS A 164 -7.75 6.29 9.01
N GLY A 165 -6.86 6.02 8.06
CA GLY A 165 -5.45 6.46 8.11
C GLY A 165 -4.56 5.66 9.06
N ASN A 166 -5.07 4.59 9.69
CA ASN A 166 -4.36 3.83 10.72
C ASN A 166 -3.62 2.58 10.21
N TYR A 167 -3.84 2.20 8.96
CA TYR A 167 -3.21 1.03 8.33
C TYR A 167 -2.63 1.41 6.97
N ILE A 168 -1.54 0.74 6.59
CA ILE A 168 -0.93 0.81 5.25
C ILE A 168 -0.90 -0.60 4.69
N VAL A 169 -1.17 -0.74 3.39
CA VAL A 169 -0.87 -1.95 2.63
C VAL A 169 0.11 -1.63 1.51
N ALA A 170 0.98 -2.57 1.19
CA ALA A 170 1.75 -2.63 -0.05
C ALA A 170 1.66 -4.07 -0.57
N ALA A 171 1.40 -4.27 -1.85
CA ALA A 171 1.20 -5.60 -2.41
C ALA A 171 1.86 -5.74 -3.77
N CYS A 172 2.38 -6.93 -4.07
CA CYS A 172 2.87 -7.33 -5.37
C CYS A 172 1.97 -8.45 -5.95
N GLY A 173 2.47 -9.23 -6.90
CA GLY A 173 1.71 -10.35 -7.49
C GLY A 173 1.63 -11.62 -6.63
N SER A 174 2.53 -11.78 -5.64
CA SER A 174 2.69 -13.00 -4.84
C SER A 174 2.41 -12.84 -3.36
N ASP A 175 2.41 -11.62 -2.85
CA ASP A 175 2.29 -11.32 -1.43
C ASP A 175 1.86 -9.86 -1.20
N LEU A 176 1.64 -9.55 0.07
CA LEU A 176 1.43 -8.21 0.57
C LEU A 176 2.04 -8.04 1.94
N ASP A 177 2.38 -6.79 2.25
CA ASP A 177 2.81 -6.34 3.56
C ASP A 177 1.79 -5.36 4.15
N LEU A 178 1.63 -5.44 5.46
CA LEU A 178 0.65 -4.67 6.21
C LEU A 178 1.32 -4.00 7.40
N TRP A 179 1.04 -2.70 7.57
CA TRP A 179 1.46 -1.92 8.72
C TRP A 179 0.28 -1.35 9.48
N SER A 180 0.45 -1.19 10.78
CA SER A 180 -0.47 -0.47 11.65
C SER A 180 0.25 0.68 12.35
N ARG A 181 -0.44 1.81 12.48
CA ARG A 181 -0.02 2.93 13.31
C ARG A 181 0.04 2.49 14.77
N LYS A 182 1.10 2.87 15.48
CA LYS A 182 1.30 2.55 16.92
C LYS A 182 0.29 3.24 17.83
N SER A 183 -0.14 4.45 17.46
CA SER A 183 -1.21 5.20 18.14
C SER A 183 -2.28 5.56 17.12
N LYS A 184 -3.49 5.02 17.27
CA LYS A 184 -4.60 5.25 16.35
C LYS A 184 -5.01 6.74 16.32
N LEU A 185 -5.41 7.21 15.14
CA LEU A 185 -5.99 8.52 14.86
C LEU A 185 -7.43 8.64 15.33
#